data_AF-A0A523F7A4-F1
#
_entry.id   AF-A0A523F7A4-F1
#
_cell.length_a   1.000
_cell.length_b   1.000
_cell.length_c   1.000
_cell.angle_alpha   90.00
_cell.angle_beta   90.00
_cell.angle_gamma   90.00
#
_symmetry.space_group_name_H-M   'P 1'
#
loop_
_entity.id
_entity.type
_entity.pdbx_description
1 polymer ?
#
loop_
_entity_poly.entity_id
_entity_poly.type
_entity_poly.pdbx_seq_one_letter_code
_entity_poly.pdbx_strand_id
1 'polypeptide(L)'
;MTEVLFYHLERASLEKTLPGLLRRCLERGWRAVVEVGSEERMRDLDSHLWSHDDASFLPHGTAADGHEAEQPIYLTTGADNPNGAGVRFLVDGASTDKFEGYERIVFLFDGADE
;
A
#
# COMPACT_ATOMS: atom_id res chain seq x y z
N MET A 1 -17.82 -4.82 8.88
CA MET A 1 -16.80 -5.33 9.82
C MET A 1 -15.52 -5.38 9.04
N THR A 2 -14.47 -4.69 9.49
CA THR A 2 -13.19 -4.60 8.78
C THR A 2 -12.41 -5.90 8.95
N GLU A 3 -11.95 -6.48 7.84
CA GLU A 3 -11.07 -7.65 7.88
C GLU A 3 -9.62 -7.23 8.10
N VAL A 4 -8.92 -7.87 9.04
CA VAL A 4 -7.49 -7.63 9.27
C VAL A 4 -6.71 -8.86 8.84
N LEU A 5 -5.77 -8.68 7.90
CA LEU A 5 -4.91 -9.73 7.38
C LEU A 5 -3.45 -9.46 7.75
N PHE A 6 -2.75 -10.53 8.13
CA PHE A 6 -1.32 -10.53 8.40
C PHE A 6 -0.62 -11.35 7.32
N TYR A 7 0.25 -10.70 6.56
CA TYR A 7 0.96 -11.30 5.44
C TYR A 7 2.46 -11.33 5.75
N HIS A 8 2.98 -12.53 6.02
CA HIS A 8 4.39 -12.72 6.29
C HIS A 8 5.18 -12.88 4.98
N LEU A 9 6.20 -12.03 4.80
CA LEU A 9 7.11 -11.98 3.67
C LEU A 9 8.19 -13.07 3.78
N GLU A 10 7.80 -14.35 3.87
CA GLU A 10 8.71 -15.47 4.20
C GLU A 10 10.01 -15.51 3.37
N ARG A 11 9.89 -15.44 2.03
CA ARG A 11 11.02 -15.58 1.09
C ARG A 11 11.05 -14.52 0.00
N ALA A 12 10.01 -13.69 -0.07
CA ALA A 12 9.84 -12.66 -1.08
C ALA A 12 9.88 -11.30 -0.41
N SER A 13 10.59 -10.35 -1.00
CA SER A 13 10.63 -8.99 -0.48
C SER A 13 9.29 -8.28 -0.65
N LEU A 14 9.10 -7.19 0.07
CA LEU A 14 7.95 -6.31 -0.06
C LEU A 14 7.76 -5.89 -1.52
N GLU A 15 8.84 -5.47 -2.17
CA GLU A 15 8.89 -4.97 -3.53
C GLU A 15 8.46 -6.02 -4.57
N LYS A 16 8.64 -7.32 -4.26
CA LYS A 16 8.15 -8.41 -5.12
C LYS A 16 6.71 -8.79 -4.84
N THR A 17 6.25 -8.64 -3.60
CA THR A 17 4.95 -9.15 -3.14
C THR A 17 3.84 -8.11 -3.32
N LEU A 18 4.10 -6.88 -2.87
CA LEU A 18 3.12 -5.81 -2.84
C LEU A 18 2.50 -5.50 -4.21
N PRO A 19 3.25 -5.44 -5.33
CA PRO A 19 2.65 -5.15 -6.65
C PRO A 19 1.56 -6.15 -7.05
N GLY A 20 1.75 -7.43 -6.74
CA GLY A 20 0.76 -8.47 -7.01
C GLY A 20 -0.51 -8.32 -6.17
N LEU A 21 -0.37 -7.88 -4.91
CA LEU A 21 -1.51 -7.62 -4.03
C LEU A 21 -2.29 -6.37 -4.44
N LEU A 22 -1.59 -5.30 -4.80
CA LEU A 22 -2.18 -4.05 -5.30
C LEU A 22 -2.95 -4.30 -6.60
N ARG A 23 -2.37 -5.06 -7.54
CA ARG A 23 -3.05 -5.47 -8.77
C ARG A 23 -4.37 -6.18 -8.49
N ARG A 24 -4.38 -7.16 -7.59
CA ARG A 24 -5.60 -7.88 -7.22
C ARG A 24 -6.64 -6.97 -6.56
N CYS A 25 -6.23 -5.90 -5.88
CA CYS A 25 -7.16 -4.89 -5.37
C CYS A 25 -7.81 -4.12 -6.54
N LEU A 26 -7.00 -3.63 -7.48
CA LEU A 26 -7.49 -2.92 -8.66
C LEU A 26 -8.39 -3.80 -9.55
N GLU A 27 -8.03 -5.07 -9.76
CA GLU A 27 -8.83 -6.05 -10.52
C GLU A 27 -10.23 -6.28 -9.90
N ARG A 28 -10.39 -6.04 -8.60
CA ARG A 28 -11.67 -6.10 -7.88
C ARG A 28 -12.44 -4.77 -7.91
N GLY A 29 -11.90 -3.74 -8.56
CA GLY A 29 -12.44 -2.38 -8.54
C GLY A 29 -12.21 -1.64 -7.22
N TRP A 30 -11.32 -2.14 -6.35
CA TRP A 30 -10.99 -1.50 -5.09
C TRP A 30 -9.88 -0.47 -5.27
N ARG A 31 -9.87 0.52 -4.39
CA ARG A 31 -8.80 1.50 -4.24
C ARG A 31 -7.97 1.15 -3.00
N ALA A 32 -6.69 1.46 -3.05
CA ALA A 32 -5.74 1.13 -2.00
C ALA A 32 -5.06 2.38 -1.45
N VAL A 33 -4.78 2.35 -0.16
CA VAL A 33 -3.79 3.21 0.48
C VAL A 33 -2.64 2.34 0.95
N VAL A 34 -1.41 2.77 0.72
CA VAL A 34 -0.21 2.12 1.26
C VAL A 34 0.42 3.10 2.24
N GLU A 35 0.35 2.74 3.51
CA GLU A 35 1.00 3.47 4.59
C GLU A 35 2.38 2.83 4.84
N VAL A 36 3.41 3.65 4.72
CA VAL A 36 4.83 3.24 4.75
C VAL A 36 5.48 3.86 5.98
N GLY A 37 6.32 3.11 6.70
CA GLY A 37 6.87 3.57 7.98
C GLY A 37 7.84 4.77 7.90
N SER A 38 8.33 5.14 6.72
CA SER A 38 9.17 6.33 6.54
C SER A 38 9.10 6.93 5.14
N GLU A 39 9.42 8.23 5.05
CA GLU A 39 9.49 8.99 3.80
C GLU A 39 10.55 8.45 2.83
N GLU A 40 11.67 7.95 3.35
CA GLU A 40 12.73 7.33 2.55
C GLU A 40 12.21 6.05 1.87
N ARG A 41 11.60 5.16 2.67
CA ARG A 41 11.00 3.92 2.16
C ARG A 41 9.85 4.18 1.20
N MET A 42 9.05 5.21 1.43
CA MET A 42 7.97 5.58 0.52
C MET A 42 8.50 6.00 -0.86
N ARG A 43 9.58 6.79 -0.92
CA ARG A 43 10.21 7.18 -2.19
C ARG A 43 10.81 5.99 -2.93
N ASP A 44 11.47 5.08 -2.21
CA ASP A 44 12.01 3.86 -2.81
C ASP A 44 10.89 2.99 -3.39
N LEU A 45 9.79 2.86 -2.65
CA LEU A 45 8.62 2.09 -3.08
C LEU A 45 7.93 2.72 -4.29
N ASP A 46 7.72 4.04 -4.31
CA ASP A 46 7.14 4.78 -5.43
C ASP A 46 7.95 4.55 -6.72
N SER A 47 9.27 4.77 -6.66
CA SER A 47 10.20 4.51 -7.77
C SER A 47 10.15 3.04 -8.24
N HIS A 48 10.07 2.10 -7.30
CA HIS A 48 9.96 0.68 -7.62
C HIS A 48 8.64 0.34 -8.31
N LEU A 49 7.50 0.83 -7.83
CA LEU A 49 6.19 0.57 -8.44
C LEU A 49 6.09 1.12 -9.86
N TRP A 50 6.80 2.22 -10.17
CA TRP A 50 6.91 2.74 -11.53
C TRP A 50 7.78 1.87 -12.46
N SER A 51 8.78 1.19 -11.93
CA SER A 51 9.79 0.45 -12.72
C SER A 51 9.64 -1.07 -12.69
N HIS A 52 8.73 -1.60 -11.88
CA HIS A 52 8.64 -3.03 -11.56
C HIS A 52 8.38 -3.93 -12.78
N ASP A 53 7.51 -3.50 -13.71
CA ASP A 53 7.20 -4.21 -14.97
C ASP A 53 6.33 -3.34 -15.90
N ASP A 54 6.79 -3.10 -17.14
CA ASP A 54 6.08 -2.34 -18.17
C ASP A 54 4.70 -2.93 -18.53
N ALA A 55 4.53 -4.25 -18.37
CA ALA A 55 3.26 -4.92 -18.63
C ALA A 55 2.24 -4.79 -17.48
N SER A 56 2.66 -4.20 -16.36
CA SER A 56 1.94 -4.23 -15.09
C SER A 56 1.84 -2.84 -14.45
N PHE A 57 1.45 -1.86 -15.26
CA PHE A 57 1.22 -0.49 -14.81
C PHE A 57 0.25 -0.44 -13.59
N LEU A 58 0.76 0.07 -12.47
CA LEU A 58 -0.03 0.32 -11.26
C LEU A 58 -0.16 1.85 -11.09
N PRO A 59 -1.30 2.46 -11.43
CA PRO A 59 -1.49 3.90 -11.25
C PRO A 59 -1.47 4.24 -9.77
N HIS A 60 -0.46 5.01 -9.36
CA HIS A 60 -0.27 5.43 -7.98
C HIS A 60 0.30 6.85 -7.90
N GLY A 61 0.19 7.45 -6.72
CA GLY A 61 0.82 8.72 -6.41
C GLY A 61 0.84 9.02 -4.92
N THR A 62 1.50 10.11 -4.57
CA THR A 62 1.68 10.65 -3.22
C THR A 62 0.97 12.00 -3.09
N ALA A 63 1.02 12.61 -1.90
CA ALA A 63 0.59 14.01 -1.73
C ALA A 63 1.34 14.99 -2.64
N ALA A 64 2.60 14.71 -2.98
CA ALA A 64 3.42 15.60 -3.80
C ALA A 64 2.96 15.68 -5.26
N ASP A 65 2.28 14.64 -5.74
CA ASP A 65 1.76 14.57 -7.12
C ASP A 65 0.44 15.34 -7.27
N GLY A 66 -0.22 15.66 -6.16
CA GLY A 66 -1.56 16.23 -6.14
C GLY A 66 -2.62 15.25 -6.68
N HIS A 67 -3.85 15.76 -6.81
CA HIS A 67 -5.00 14.97 -7.28
C HIS A 67 -5.17 13.67 -6.48
N GLU A 68 -4.96 13.72 -5.17
CA GLU A 68 -4.89 12.55 -4.29
C GLU A 68 -6.18 11.75 -4.36
N ALA A 69 -7.32 12.43 -4.49
CA ALA A 69 -8.64 11.82 -4.67
C ALA A 69 -8.75 10.95 -5.93
N GLU A 70 -7.95 11.21 -6.97
CA GLU A 70 -7.97 10.51 -8.25
C GLU A 70 -7.06 9.27 -8.24
N GLN A 71 -6.05 9.21 -7.37
CA GLN A 71 -5.07 8.13 -7.30
C GLN A 71 -5.66 6.76 -6.89
N PRO A 72 -5.73 5.75 -7.78
CA PRO A 72 -6.28 4.42 -7.44
C PRO A 72 -5.50 3.72 -6.32
N ILE A 73 -4.20 3.98 -6.26
CA ILE A 73 -3.32 3.61 -5.16
C ILE A 73 -2.70 4.92 -4.64
N TYR A 74 -2.84 5.19 -3.34
CA TYR A 74 -2.23 6.37 -2.73
C TYR A 74 -1.16 5.93 -1.73
N LEU A 75 0.05 6.48 -1.88
CA LEU A 75 1.18 6.24 -0.98
C LEU A 75 1.26 7.36 0.05
N THR A 76 1.47 6.99 1.32
CA THR A 76 1.57 7.94 2.42
C THR A 76 2.42 7.40 3.55
N THR A 77 2.96 8.29 4.38
CA THR A 77 3.59 7.97 5.66
C THR A 77 2.66 8.23 6.86
N GLY A 78 1.45 8.70 6.59
CA GLY A 78 0.47 9.08 7.60
C GLY A 78 -0.83 8.30 7.46
N ALA A 79 -1.75 8.56 8.39
CA ALA A 79 -3.02 7.86 8.44
C ALA A 79 -4.07 8.39 7.45
N ASP A 80 -3.68 9.14 6.42
CA ASP A 80 -4.60 9.79 5.48
C ASP A 80 -5.22 8.78 4.49
N ASN A 81 -6.43 9.10 4.01
CA ASN A 81 -7.14 8.33 3.01
C ASN A 81 -7.89 9.23 2.02
N PRO A 82 -7.19 10.12 1.31
CA PRO A 82 -7.83 11.11 0.44
C PRO A 82 -8.47 10.48 -0.79
N ASN A 83 -8.01 9.30 -1.21
CA ASN A 83 -8.55 8.57 -2.35
C ASN A 83 -9.76 7.70 -2.02
N GLY A 84 -10.24 7.69 -0.78
CA GLY A 84 -11.38 6.87 -0.36
C GLY A 84 -11.13 5.37 -0.52
N ALA A 85 -9.89 4.93 -0.30
CA ALA A 85 -9.52 3.53 -0.39
C ALA A 85 -10.30 2.65 0.61
N GLY A 86 -10.84 1.54 0.11
CA GLY A 86 -11.45 0.50 0.94
C GLY A 86 -10.41 -0.47 1.50
N VAL A 87 -9.18 -0.48 0.98
CA VAL A 87 -8.09 -1.33 1.46
C VAL A 87 -6.90 -0.48 1.93
N ARG A 88 -6.37 -0.77 3.11
CA ARG A 88 -5.10 -0.19 3.60
C ARG A 88 -4.03 -1.26 3.74
N PHE A 89 -2.87 -1.00 3.16
CA PHE A 89 -1.65 -1.78 3.36
C PHE A 89 -0.75 -1.04 4.34
N LEU A 90 -0.20 -1.78 5.31
CA LEU A 90 0.77 -1.28 6.28
C LEU A 90 2.06 -2.04 6.03
N VAL A 91 3.12 -1.30 5.69
CA VAL A 91 4.38 -1.88 5.21
C VAL A 91 5.59 -1.16 5.83
N ASP A 92 6.74 -1.82 5.86
CA ASP A 92 8.00 -1.28 6.38
C ASP A 92 7.84 -0.62 7.77
N GLY A 93 7.24 -1.35 8.72
CA GLY A 93 7.03 -0.88 10.10
C GLY A 93 5.88 0.11 10.30
N ALA A 94 5.07 0.41 9.28
CA ALA A 94 3.87 1.22 9.45
C ALA A 94 2.84 0.54 10.38
N SER A 95 2.13 1.34 11.17
CA SER A 95 1.09 0.87 12.08
C SER A 95 -0.07 1.86 12.11
N THR A 96 -1.28 1.37 12.37
CA THR A 96 -2.48 2.22 12.46
C THR A 96 -3.31 1.86 13.67
N ASP A 97 -3.84 2.88 14.33
CA ASP A 97 -4.88 2.74 15.35
C ASP A 97 -6.28 2.90 14.75
N LYS A 98 -6.38 3.20 13.45
CA LYS A 98 -7.64 3.49 12.74
C LYS A 98 -8.03 2.31 11.85
N PHE A 99 -9.00 1.53 12.33
CA PHE A 99 -9.53 0.37 11.62
C PHE A 99 -10.84 0.67 10.88
N GLU A 100 -11.57 1.70 11.31
CA GLU A 100 -12.88 2.05 10.76
C GLU A 100 -12.77 2.62 9.33
N GLY A 101 -13.80 2.36 8.52
CA GLY A 101 -13.89 2.86 7.14
C GLY A 101 -13.21 1.97 6.08
N TYR A 102 -12.48 0.94 6.50
CA TYR A 102 -11.87 -0.04 5.59
C TYR A 102 -12.70 -1.31 5.47
N GLU A 103 -12.77 -1.85 4.25
CA GLU A 103 -13.15 -3.24 3.99
C GLU A 103 -12.06 -4.17 4.55
N ARG A 104 -10.79 -3.80 4.32
CA ARG A 104 -9.64 -4.61 4.68
C ARG A 104 -8.40 -3.80 5.07
N ILE A 105 -7.70 -4.26 6.10
CA ILE A 105 -6.36 -3.82 6.45
C ILE A 105 -5.41 -5.00 6.30
N VAL A 106 -4.28 -4.79 5.64
CA VAL A 106 -3.26 -5.81 5.36
C VAL A 106 -1.93 -5.35 5.93
N PHE A 107 -1.43 -6.06 6.92
CA PHE A 107 -0.08 -5.87 7.47
C PHE A 107 0.89 -6.75 6.69
N LEU A 108 1.94 -6.15 6.10
CA LEU A 108 3.04 -6.87 5.48
C LEU A 108 4.28 -6.70 6.37
N PHE A 109 4.85 -7.82 6.79
CA PHE A 109 6.02 -7.85 7.64
C PHE A 109 6.93 -8.97 7.17
N ASP A 110 8.24 -8.73 7.18
CA ASP A 110 9.21 -9.81 7.15
C ASP A 110 9.57 -10.14 8.61
N GLY A 111 9.79 -11.41 8.94
CA GLY A 111 10.04 -11.83 10.32
C GLY A 111 11.32 -11.27 10.96
N ALA A 112 11.98 -10.26 10.37
CA ALA A 112 13.06 -9.49 10.99
C ALA A 112 12.55 -8.21 11.70
N ASP A 113 11.26 -7.88 11.58
CA ASP A 113 10.59 -6.86 12.38
C ASP A 113 10.30 -7.37 13.81
N GLU A 114 11.33 -7.38 14.66
CA GLU A 114 11.23 -7.42 16.14
C GLU A 114 11.78 -6.13 16.77
#